data_AF-A0A6H1ZBQ1-F1
#
_entry.id   AF-A0A6H1ZBQ1-F1
#
_cell.length_a   1.000
_cell.length_b   1.000
_cell.length_c   1.000
_cell.angle_alpha   90.00
_cell.angle_beta   90.00
_cell.angle_gamma   90.00
#
_symmetry.space_group_name_H-M   'P 1'
#
loop_
_entity.id
_entity.type
_entity.pdbx_description
1 polymer ?
#
loop_
_entity_poly.entity_id
_entity_poly.type
_entity_poly.pdbx_seq_one_letter_code
_entity_poly.pdbx_strand_id
1 'polypeptide(L)'
;MGKDTTDKIKEAKNNLLADLEYYLDEITGLTQSPIEELFLLSFLSVCSYYWFDSTCYDAGRNIIMVKAVLYGRNIFIVPQHKICKYRVDFLFVLNNEKQFIVECDGHDFHEKTKKQVTKDKSREREFVKIGLTVVRFSGSEIYNSPFKCVRDLEDMFINYWSAKDGK
;
A
#
# COMPACT_ATOMS: atom_id res chain seq x y z
N MET A 1 -14.48 29.24 -32.48
CA MET A 1 -13.61 29.10 -31.28
C MET A 1 -14.15 28.10 -30.26
N GLY A 2 -15.42 28.14 -29.83
CA GLY A 2 -15.92 27.27 -28.74
C GLY A 2 -15.84 25.75 -28.95
N LYS A 3 -16.08 25.23 -30.17
CA LYS A 3 -15.99 23.77 -30.46
C LYS A 3 -14.54 23.27 -30.47
N ASP A 4 -13.63 24.00 -31.14
CA ASP A 4 -12.19 23.70 -31.20
C ASP A 4 -11.54 23.74 -29.80
N THR A 5 -11.92 24.71 -28.95
CA THR A 5 -11.42 24.74 -27.56
C THR A 5 -11.94 23.55 -26.74
N THR A 6 -13.19 23.13 -26.94
CA THR A 6 -13.77 21.97 -26.22
C THR A 6 -13.07 20.68 -26.62
N ASP A 7 -12.78 20.50 -27.91
CA ASP A 7 -12.08 19.31 -28.42
C ASP A 7 -10.64 19.25 -27.89
N LYS A 8 -9.91 20.37 -27.87
CA LYS A 8 -8.57 20.47 -27.27
C LYS A 8 -8.55 20.19 -25.76
N ILE A 9 -9.57 20.65 -25.02
CA ILE A 9 -9.71 20.34 -23.59
C ILE A 9 -9.92 18.83 -23.40
N LYS A 10 -10.75 18.20 -24.23
CA LYS A 10 -10.99 16.76 -24.17
C LYS A 10 -9.72 15.96 -24.46
N GLU A 11 -8.97 16.36 -25.48
CA GLU A 11 -7.68 15.75 -25.83
C GLU A 11 -6.68 15.86 -24.67
N ALA A 12 -6.51 17.05 -24.08
CA ALA A 12 -5.64 17.24 -22.94
C ALA A 12 -6.03 16.35 -21.74
N LYS A 13 -7.33 16.23 -21.45
CA LYS A 13 -7.83 15.33 -20.40
C LYS A 13 -7.54 13.86 -20.71
N ASN A 14 -7.72 13.42 -21.94
CA ASN A 14 -7.47 12.04 -22.34
C ASN A 14 -5.99 11.67 -22.23
N ASN A 15 -5.09 12.59 -22.60
CA ASN A 15 -3.64 12.36 -22.44
C ASN A 15 -3.27 12.20 -20.96
N LEU A 16 -3.81 13.07 -20.09
CA LEU A 16 -3.61 12.96 -18.64
C LEU A 16 -4.17 11.66 -18.04
N LEU A 17 -5.31 11.18 -18.55
CA LEU A 17 -5.89 9.90 -18.11
C LEU A 17 -5.04 8.72 -18.58
N ALA A 18 -4.53 8.75 -19.81
CA ALA A 18 -3.66 7.70 -20.33
C ALA A 18 -2.34 7.60 -19.55
N ASP A 19 -1.73 8.75 -19.21
CA ASP A 19 -0.53 8.79 -18.38
C ASP A 19 -0.82 8.22 -16.97
N LEU A 20 -1.99 8.53 -16.41
CA LEU A 20 -2.41 7.98 -15.12
C LEU A 20 -2.64 6.46 -15.20
N GLU A 21 -3.34 5.97 -16.22
CA GLU A 21 -3.58 4.55 -16.41
C GLU A 21 -2.25 3.77 -16.52
N TYR A 22 -1.34 4.24 -17.37
CA TYR A 22 0.00 3.67 -17.50
C TYR A 22 0.74 3.60 -16.15
N TYR A 23 0.68 4.67 -15.37
CA TYR A 23 1.32 4.74 -14.07
C TYR A 23 0.69 3.80 -13.04
N LEU A 24 -0.64 3.68 -13.04
CA LEU A 24 -1.35 2.74 -12.18
C LEU A 24 -1.00 1.30 -12.53
N ASP A 25 -0.84 0.98 -13.82
CA ASP A 25 -0.40 -0.34 -14.28
C ASP A 25 1.04 -0.68 -13.81
N GLU A 26 1.96 0.29 -13.83
CA GLU A 26 3.31 0.10 -13.29
C GLU A 26 3.28 -0.17 -11.78
N ILE A 27 2.45 0.56 -11.03
CA ILE A 27 2.27 0.38 -9.58
C ILE A 27 1.66 -1.00 -9.27
N THR A 28 0.55 -1.35 -9.92
CA THR A 28 -0.16 -2.59 -9.64
C THR A 28 0.65 -3.80 -10.07
N GLY A 29 1.49 -3.67 -11.11
CA GLY A 29 2.49 -4.65 -11.52
C GLY A 29 3.54 -5.01 -10.44
N LEU A 30 3.63 -4.25 -9.35
CA LEU A 30 4.47 -4.57 -8.18
C LEU A 30 3.83 -5.56 -7.21
N THR A 31 2.52 -5.82 -7.34
CA THR A 31 1.75 -6.73 -6.48
C THR A 31 1.66 -8.14 -7.07
N GLN A 32 1.08 -9.10 -6.33
CA GLN A 32 0.99 -10.50 -6.75
C GLN A 32 -0.42 -11.08 -6.82
N SER A 33 -1.44 -10.31 -6.46
CA SER A 33 -2.83 -10.78 -6.51
C SER A 33 -3.83 -9.63 -6.68
N PRO A 34 -5.02 -9.90 -7.25
CA PRO A 34 -6.06 -8.88 -7.43
C PRO A 34 -6.52 -8.20 -6.12
N ILE A 35 -6.45 -8.90 -4.98
CA ILE A 35 -6.80 -8.31 -3.68
C ILE A 35 -5.72 -7.34 -3.19
N GLU A 36 -4.44 -7.61 -3.47
CA GLU A 36 -3.35 -6.67 -3.20
C GLU A 36 -3.47 -5.42 -4.08
N GLU A 37 -3.76 -5.60 -5.38
CA GLU A 37 -4.02 -4.49 -6.31
C GLU A 37 -5.16 -3.60 -5.80
N LEU A 38 -6.29 -4.22 -5.47
CA LEU A 38 -7.47 -3.51 -4.95
C LEU A 38 -7.15 -2.74 -3.66
N PHE A 39 -6.41 -3.36 -2.74
CA PHE A 39 -5.99 -2.70 -1.51
C PHE A 39 -5.08 -1.49 -1.79
N LEU A 40 -4.04 -1.67 -2.61
CA LEU A 40 -3.08 -0.61 -2.94
C LEU A 40 -3.76 0.57 -3.64
N LEU A 41 -4.59 0.30 -4.65
CA LEU A 41 -5.34 1.34 -5.37
C LEU A 41 -6.31 2.08 -4.44
N SER A 42 -6.98 1.37 -3.54
CA SER A 42 -7.88 1.99 -2.56
C SER A 42 -7.11 2.90 -1.60
N PHE A 43 -5.93 2.48 -1.14
CA PHE A 43 -5.07 3.32 -0.31
C PHE A 43 -4.58 4.57 -1.06
N LEU A 44 -4.15 4.43 -2.32
CA LEU A 44 -3.68 5.56 -3.10
C LEU A 44 -4.81 6.56 -3.38
N SER A 45 -6.04 6.08 -3.59
CA SER A 45 -7.19 6.95 -3.87
C SER A 45 -7.58 7.90 -2.72
N VAL A 46 -7.21 7.59 -1.48
CA VAL A 46 -7.42 8.49 -0.32
C VAL A 46 -6.23 9.41 -0.06
N CYS A 47 -5.10 9.19 -0.72
CA CYS A 47 -3.93 10.04 -0.59
C CYS A 47 -4.12 11.36 -1.33
N SER A 48 -3.69 12.45 -0.70
CA SER A 48 -3.77 13.81 -1.26
C SER A 48 -2.88 14.03 -2.50
N TYR A 49 -1.85 13.21 -2.66
CA TYR A 49 -0.94 13.24 -3.80
C TYR A 49 -0.26 11.87 -3.99
N TYR A 50 -0.32 11.37 -5.22
CA TYR A 50 0.33 10.14 -5.67
C TYR A 50 0.79 10.23 -7.14
N TRP A 51 0.88 11.44 -7.69
CA TRP A 51 1.20 11.71 -9.10
C TRP A 51 2.67 12.12 -9.27
N PHE A 52 3.26 11.73 -10.40
CA PHE A 52 4.63 12.05 -10.86
C PHE A 52 5.76 11.60 -9.92
N ASP A 53 6.52 10.61 -10.37
CA ASP A 53 7.71 10.05 -9.66
C ASP A 53 7.39 9.38 -8.31
N SER A 54 6.19 8.81 -8.17
CA SER A 54 5.84 8.07 -6.96
C SER A 54 6.51 6.70 -6.90
N THR A 55 6.94 6.09 -8.00
CA THR A 55 7.86 4.95 -7.97
C THR A 55 9.28 5.44 -7.77
N CYS A 56 9.79 5.37 -6.54
CA CYS A 56 11.20 5.63 -6.28
C CYS A 56 11.99 4.32 -6.18
N TYR A 57 13.20 4.34 -6.73
CA TYR A 57 14.12 3.21 -6.70
C TYR A 57 15.24 3.50 -5.69
N ASP A 58 15.33 2.68 -4.64
CA ASP A 58 16.49 2.67 -3.76
C ASP A 58 17.55 1.75 -4.35
N ALA A 59 18.53 2.34 -5.05
CA ALA A 59 19.63 1.62 -5.68
C ALA A 59 20.51 0.84 -4.68
N GLY A 60 20.64 1.33 -3.44
CA GLY A 60 21.41 0.66 -2.39
C GLY A 60 20.73 -0.63 -1.90
N ARG A 61 19.40 -0.70 -2.02
CA ARG A 61 18.61 -1.87 -1.60
C ARG A 61 18.02 -2.68 -2.76
N ASN A 62 18.13 -2.16 -3.99
CA ASN A 62 17.47 -2.67 -5.19
C ASN A 62 15.96 -2.86 -4.99
N ILE A 63 15.29 -1.80 -4.50
CA ILE A 63 13.87 -1.82 -4.14
C ILE A 63 13.13 -0.72 -4.90
N ILE A 64 12.01 -1.09 -5.52
CA ILE A 64 11.01 -0.15 -6.03
C ILE A 64 9.99 0.08 -4.92
N MET A 65 9.65 1.34 -4.65
CA MET A 65 8.66 1.72 -3.66
C MET A 65 7.74 2.80 -4.21
N VAL A 66 6.49 2.79 -3.76
CA VAL A 66 5.48 3.80 -4.10
C VAL A 66 5.45 4.84 -2.99
N LYS A 67 5.70 6.10 -3.34
CA LYS A 67 5.62 7.26 -2.46
C LYS A 67 4.23 7.87 -2.57
N ALA A 68 3.59 8.07 -1.43
CA ALA A 68 2.30 8.73 -1.32
C ALA A 68 2.34 9.82 -0.23
N VAL A 69 1.42 10.77 -0.32
CA VAL A 69 1.24 11.80 0.72
C VAL A 69 -0.15 11.69 1.32
N LEU A 70 -0.18 11.43 2.61
CA LEU A 70 -1.41 11.34 3.41
C LEU A 70 -1.34 12.35 4.55
N TYR A 71 -2.35 13.22 4.67
CA TYR A 71 -2.40 14.32 5.65
C TYR A 71 -1.10 15.16 5.72
N GLY A 72 -0.51 15.45 4.55
CA GLY A 72 0.73 16.23 4.44
C GLY A 72 2.00 15.48 4.85
N ARG A 73 1.94 14.16 5.09
CA ARG A 73 3.07 13.33 5.51
C ARG A 73 3.44 12.32 4.43
N ASN A 74 4.74 12.07 4.26
CA ASN A 74 5.23 11.09 3.29
C ASN A 74 5.04 9.67 3.83
N ILE A 75 4.54 8.81 2.96
CA ILE A 75 4.40 7.38 3.17
C ILE A 75 5.12 6.68 2.01
N PHE A 76 6.04 5.78 2.33
CA PHE A 76 6.65 4.90 1.34
C PHE A 76 6.07 3.51 1.47
N ILE A 77 5.60 2.94 0.37
CA ILE A 77 4.94 1.65 0.31
C ILE A 77 5.87 0.75 -0.50
N VAL A 78 6.28 -0.37 0.07
CA VAL A 78 7.16 -1.33 -0.59
C VAL A 78 6.41 -2.64 -0.78
N PRO A 79 5.83 -2.87 -1.97
CA PRO A 79 5.21 -4.15 -2.29
C PRO A 79 6.24 -5.28 -2.25
N GLN A 80 5.81 -6.46 -1.83
CA GLN A 80 6.57 -7.72 -1.96
C GLN A 80 7.96 -7.69 -1.31
N HIS A 81 8.11 -6.90 -0.25
CA HIS A 81 9.40 -6.68 0.42
C HIS A 81 9.86 -7.92 1.21
N LYS A 82 11.17 -8.19 1.19
CA LYS A 82 11.78 -9.27 1.99
C LYS A 82 12.27 -8.73 3.33
N ILE A 83 11.70 -9.26 4.42
CA ILE A 83 12.09 -8.96 5.80
C ILE A 83 12.52 -10.25 6.46
N CYS A 84 13.78 -10.29 6.91
CA CYS A 84 14.43 -11.53 7.34
C CYS A 84 14.33 -12.60 6.24
N LYS A 85 13.66 -13.73 6.53
CA LYS A 85 13.42 -14.83 5.58
C LYS A 85 12.02 -14.81 4.95
N TYR A 86 11.20 -13.81 5.26
CA TYR A 86 9.81 -13.75 4.84
C TYR A 86 9.60 -12.66 3.78
N ARG A 87 8.70 -12.92 2.83
CA ARG A 87 8.16 -11.90 1.94
C ARG A 87 6.83 -11.43 2.51
N VAL A 88 6.64 -10.12 2.60
CA VAL A 88 5.39 -9.47 3.03
C VAL A 88 4.71 -8.85 1.81
N ASP A 89 3.38 -8.72 1.84
CA ASP A 89 2.65 -8.15 0.70
C ASP A 89 2.96 -6.67 0.55
N PHE A 90 2.95 -5.92 1.66
CA PHE A 90 3.40 -4.53 1.70
C PHE A 90 4.17 -4.21 2.98
N LEU A 91 5.21 -3.38 2.84
CA LEU A 91 5.82 -2.65 3.93
C LEU A 91 5.52 -1.15 3.76
N PHE A 92 4.74 -0.58 4.68
CA PHE A 92 4.49 0.85 4.78
C PHE A 92 5.51 1.48 5.72
N VAL A 93 6.17 2.55 5.29
CA VAL A 93 7.18 3.30 6.04
C VAL A 93 6.70 4.74 6.19
N LEU A 94 6.42 5.15 7.42
CA LEU A 94 5.95 6.50 7.74
C LEU A 94 7.16 7.36 8.10
N ASN A 95 7.39 8.44 7.34
CA ASN A 95 8.49 9.39 7.55
C ASN A 95 9.86 8.73 7.84
N ASN A 96 10.16 7.58 7.20
CA ASN A 96 11.40 6.80 7.36
C ASN A 96 11.68 6.24 8.77
N GLU A 97 10.65 6.08 9.61
CA GLU A 97 10.83 5.61 10.98
C GLU A 97 9.92 4.43 11.32
N LYS A 98 8.61 4.68 11.40
CA LYS A 98 7.65 3.66 11.81
C LYS A 98 7.25 2.83 10.62
N GLN A 99 7.27 1.52 10.81
CA GLN A 99 7.02 0.56 9.76
C GLN A 99 5.82 -0.32 10.12
N PHE A 100 4.93 -0.50 9.13
CA PHE A 100 3.79 -1.38 9.19
C PHE A 100 3.89 -2.41 8.07
N ILE A 101 3.78 -3.69 8.44
CA ILE A 101 3.54 -4.75 7.49
C ILE A 101 2.04 -4.84 7.27
N VAL A 102 1.60 -4.83 6.02
CA VAL A 102 0.20 -5.10 5.66
C VAL A 102 0.16 -6.39 4.83
N GLU A 103 -0.67 -7.34 5.27
CA GLU A 103 -0.88 -8.63 4.60
C GLU A 103 -2.33 -8.75 4.11
N CYS A 104 -2.49 -9.14 2.84
CA CYS A 104 -3.76 -9.36 2.16
C CYS A 104 -4.01 -10.88 2.08
N ASP A 105 -4.76 -11.44 3.04
CA ASP A 105 -4.91 -12.88 3.19
C ASP A 105 -6.05 -13.42 2.31
N GLY A 106 -5.72 -13.91 1.11
CA GLY A 106 -6.67 -14.58 0.21
C GLY A 106 -7.12 -15.97 0.66
N HIS A 107 -6.66 -16.49 1.81
CA HIS A 107 -6.91 -17.87 2.24
C HIS A 107 -8.29 -18.15 2.87
N ASP A 108 -9.29 -17.28 2.69
CA ASP A 108 -10.65 -17.50 3.23
C ASP A 108 -11.29 -18.84 2.79
N PHE A 109 -10.75 -19.50 1.75
CA PHE A 109 -11.27 -20.75 1.21
C PHE A 109 -10.69 -22.04 1.85
N HIS A 110 -9.71 -21.97 2.75
CA HIS A 110 -9.15 -23.17 3.39
C HIS A 110 -8.90 -23.01 4.89
N GLU A 111 -9.37 -23.98 5.68
CA GLU A 111 -9.03 -24.06 7.11
C GLU A 111 -7.51 -24.13 7.32
N LYS A 112 -6.96 -23.22 8.13
CA LYS A 112 -5.54 -23.23 8.48
C LYS A 112 -5.21 -24.46 9.33
N THR A 113 -4.27 -25.27 8.86
CA THR A 113 -3.74 -26.40 9.63
C THR A 113 -2.98 -25.91 10.88
N LYS A 114 -2.90 -26.74 11.94
CA LYS A 114 -2.10 -26.44 13.15
C LYS A 114 -0.64 -26.08 12.82
N LYS A 115 -0.07 -26.69 11.77
CA LYS A 115 1.30 -26.40 11.30
C LYS A 115 1.39 -24.99 10.68
N GLN A 116 0.41 -24.56 9.88
CA GLN A 116 0.36 -23.20 9.34
C GLN A 116 0.22 -22.17 10.46
N VAL A 117 -0.70 -22.37 11.39
CA VAL A 117 -0.89 -21.48 12.55
C VAL A 117 0.40 -21.33 13.36
N THR A 118 1.14 -22.42 13.57
CA THR A 118 2.40 -22.39 14.32
C THR A 118 3.49 -21.60 13.58
N LYS A 119 3.57 -21.76 12.25
CA LYS A 119 4.50 -21.00 11.40
C LYS A 119 4.16 -19.52 11.38
N ASP A 120 2.89 -19.16 11.21
CA ASP A 120 2.42 -17.77 11.20
C ASP A 120 2.74 -17.07 12.52
N LYS A 121 2.47 -17.74 13.65
CA LYS A 121 2.84 -17.22 14.98
C LYS A 121 4.34 -17.04 15.15
N SER A 122 5.17 -17.91 14.55
CA SER A 122 6.62 -17.74 14.61
C SER A 122 7.08 -16.55 13.77
N ARG A 123 6.52 -16.39 12.57
CA ARG A 123 6.78 -15.26 11.68
C ARG A 123 6.41 -13.94 12.35
N GLU A 124 5.22 -13.87 12.94
CA GLU A 124 4.74 -12.67 13.62
C GLU A 124 5.60 -12.30 14.82
N ARG A 125 6.05 -13.27 15.62
CA ARG A 125 7.02 -13.03 16.70
C ARG A 125 8.36 -12.48 16.20
N GLU A 126 8.84 -12.91 15.03
CA GLU A 126 10.07 -12.35 14.44
C GLU A 126 9.87 -10.89 14.04
N PHE A 127 8.73 -10.53 13.44
CA PHE A 127 8.41 -9.14 13.10
C PHE A 127 8.27 -8.24 14.33
N VAL A 128 7.57 -8.71 15.37
CA VAL A 128 7.42 -7.96 16.63
C VAL A 128 8.77 -7.71 17.29
N LYS A 129 9.68 -8.68 17.29
CA LYS A 129 11.03 -8.54 17.87
C LYS A 129 11.85 -7.42 17.24
N ILE A 130 11.62 -7.11 15.97
CA ILE A 130 12.31 -6.03 15.25
C ILE A 130 11.47 -4.73 15.19
N GLY A 131 10.41 -4.64 16.00
CA GLY A 131 9.62 -3.40 16.18
C GLY A 131 8.58 -3.13 15.08
N LEU A 132 8.33 -4.09 14.19
CA LEU A 132 7.34 -3.96 13.13
C LEU A 132 5.93 -4.18 13.66
N THR A 133 5.00 -3.36 13.20
CA THR A 133 3.57 -3.55 13.45
C THR A 133 2.97 -4.31 12.28
N VAL A 134 2.25 -5.41 12.53
CA VAL A 134 1.62 -6.23 11.48
C VAL A 134 0.12 -5.97 11.48
N VAL A 135 -0.44 -5.71 10.30
CA VAL A 135 -1.87 -5.56 10.04
C VAL A 135 -2.25 -6.59 8.98
N ARG A 136 -3.33 -7.32 9.19
CA ARG A 136 -3.79 -8.34 8.26
C ARG A 136 -5.27 -8.10 7.96
N PHE A 137 -5.60 -8.09 6.69
CA PHE A 137 -6.97 -8.04 6.20
C PHE A 137 -7.24 -9.33 5.42
N SER A 138 -8.41 -9.93 5.60
CA SER A 138 -8.82 -11.04 4.76
C SER A 138 -9.17 -10.58 3.35
N GLY A 139 -9.12 -11.50 2.39
CA GLY A 139 -9.54 -11.24 1.02
C GLY A 139 -11.00 -10.79 0.96
N SER A 140 -11.87 -11.36 1.80
CA SER A 140 -13.27 -10.93 1.91
C SER A 140 -13.44 -9.54 2.53
N GLU A 141 -12.62 -9.13 3.50
CA GLU A 141 -12.63 -7.76 4.04
C GLU A 141 -12.26 -6.74 2.95
N ILE A 142 -11.16 -7.02 2.23
CA ILE A 142 -10.69 -6.14 1.14
C ILE A 142 -11.70 -6.10 0.00
N TYR A 143 -12.22 -7.25 -0.43
CA TYR A 143 -13.18 -7.31 -1.54
C TYR A 143 -14.49 -6.58 -1.23
N ASN A 144 -15.07 -6.80 -0.05
CA ASN A 144 -16.36 -6.23 0.30
C ASN A 144 -16.28 -4.76 0.72
N SER A 145 -15.15 -4.33 1.29
CA SER A 145 -15.02 -2.98 1.88
C SER A 145 -13.56 -2.51 1.91
N PRO A 146 -12.93 -2.29 0.74
CA PRO A 146 -11.49 -1.97 0.70
C PRO A 146 -11.19 -0.64 1.39
N PHE A 147 -12.05 0.37 1.20
CA PHE A 147 -11.93 1.66 1.89
C PHE A 147 -12.08 1.57 3.41
N LYS A 148 -12.75 0.55 3.93
CA LYS A 148 -12.81 0.32 5.38
C LYS A 148 -11.45 -0.18 5.88
N CYS A 149 -10.85 -1.15 5.19
CA CYS A 149 -9.51 -1.65 5.51
C CYS A 149 -8.47 -0.52 5.47
N VAL A 150 -8.57 0.35 4.46
CA VAL A 150 -7.72 1.55 4.36
C VAL A 150 -7.91 2.46 5.58
N ARG A 151 -9.15 2.81 5.95
CA ARG A 151 -9.41 3.63 7.15
C ARG A 151 -8.89 3.00 8.43
N ASP A 152 -9.05 1.70 8.61
CA ASP A 152 -8.53 0.98 9.77
C ASP A 152 -6.99 1.11 9.85
N LEU A 153 -6.29 1.09 8.71
CA LEU A 153 -4.85 1.36 8.63
C LEU A 153 -4.52 2.84 8.89
N GLU A 154 -5.30 3.77 8.34
CA GLU A 154 -5.13 5.22 8.57
C GLU A 154 -5.27 5.58 10.05
N ASP A 155 -6.24 5.01 10.76
CA ASP A 155 -6.44 5.22 12.19
C ASP A 155 -5.18 4.82 12.98
N MET A 156 -4.49 3.75 12.57
CA MET A 156 -3.21 3.37 13.18
C MET A 156 -2.10 4.39 12.90
N PHE A 157 -2.07 4.97 11.70
CA PHE A 157 -1.11 6.02 11.34
C PHE A 157 -1.38 7.32 12.14
N ILE A 158 -2.64 7.72 12.24
CA ILE A 158 -3.08 8.89 13.00
C ILE A 158 -2.73 8.73 14.48
N ASN A 159 -2.99 7.55 15.07
CA ASN A 159 -2.61 7.25 16.44
C ASN A 159 -1.08 7.36 16.66
N TYR A 160 -0.28 6.84 15.71
CA TYR A 160 1.17 6.97 15.77
C TYR A 160 1.63 8.43 15.69
N TRP A 161 1.11 9.20 14.73
CA TRP A 161 1.50 10.61 14.56
C TRP A 161 1.06 11.46 15.75
N SER A 162 -0.16 11.26 16.26
CA SER A 162 -0.66 12.00 17.43
C SER A 162 0.20 11.75 18.67
N ALA A 163 0.62 10.49 18.89
CA ALA A 163 1.51 10.15 20.00
C ALA A 163 2.93 10.71 19.84
N LYS A 164 3.36 11.02 18.61
CA LYS A 164 4.67 11.61 18.31
C LYS A 164 4.64 13.14 18.37
N ASP A 165 3.61 13.78 17.82
CA ASP A 165 3.46 15.24 17.80
C ASP A 165 3.13 15.81 19.19
N GLY A 166 2.50 15.01 20.06
CA GLY A 166 2.24 15.36 21.45
C GLY A 166 3.41 15.16 22.42
N LYS A 167 4.58 14.75 21.92
CA LYS A 167 5.85 14.65 22.67
C LYS A 167 6.81 15.74 22.23
#